data_AF-A0A821NMK7-F1
#
_entry.id   AF-A0A821NMK7-F1
#
_cell.length_a   1.000
_cell.length_b   1.000
_cell.length_c   1.000
_cell.angle_alpha   90.00
_cell.angle_beta   90.00
_cell.angle_gamma   90.00
#
_symmetry.space_group_name_H-M   'P 1'
#
loop_
_entity.id
_entity.type
_entity.pdbx_description
1 polymer ?
#
loop_
_entity_poly.entity_id
_entity_poly.type
_entity_poly.pdbx_seq_one_letter_code
_entity_poly.pdbx_strand_id
1 'polypeptide(L)'
;MNRVSNMPQQYRIFRDRFERVVRGTSAEPPRTILCGQYVNGNMGFAVSKLYIKRYFDSNARNQSFDMINNIQAAFIDMLNQTNWMDVESMNKAIEKRGSIDQAFSPIQHSKNSLFETSRPLSLWTGCYPEKQLMHGVVPHTNYKYRFRDWGSDWS
;
A
#
# COMPACT_ATOMS: atom_id res chain seq x y z
N MET A 1 10.14 6.94 14.83
CA MET A 1 9.49 5.65 15.17
C MET A 1 9.33 5.51 16.68
N ASN A 2 8.14 5.17 17.18
CA ASN A 2 7.89 4.92 18.59
C ASN A 2 8.28 3.48 18.98
N ARG A 3 9.44 3.31 19.63
CA ARG A 3 10.00 2.00 20.03
C ARG A 3 9.37 1.41 21.30
N VAL A 4 8.60 2.20 22.06
CA VAL A 4 7.93 1.75 23.30
C VAL A 4 6.91 0.64 23.03
N SER A 5 6.37 0.59 21.81
CA SER A 5 5.47 -0.46 21.33
C SER A 5 6.02 -1.88 21.49
N ASN A 6 7.34 -2.05 21.43
CA ASN A 6 7.99 -3.37 21.41
C ASN A 6 8.59 -3.74 22.76
N MET A 7 8.37 -2.90 23.78
CA MET A 7 8.81 -3.15 25.14
C MET A 7 7.82 -4.04 25.90
N PRO A 8 8.22 -4.60 27.05
CA PRO A 8 7.32 -5.27 27.98
C PRO A 8 6.13 -4.39 28.40
N GLN A 9 5.06 -5.03 28.86
CA GLN A 9 3.78 -4.35 29.17
C GLN A 9 3.94 -3.12 30.07
N GLN A 10 4.85 -3.18 31.05
CA GLN A 10 5.13 -2.08 31.99
C GLN A 10 5.52 -0.75 31.35
N TYR A 11 6.09 -0.75 30.14
CA TYR A 11 6.41 0.49 29.42
C TYR A 11 5.29 0.91 28.48
N ARG A 12 4.55 -0.07 27.94
CA ARG A 12 3.45 0.20 27.01
C ARG A 12 2.25 0.87 27.66
N ILE A 13 2.00 0.62 28.94
CA ILE A 13 0.88 1.26 29.67
C ILE A 13 0.97 2.79 29.66
N PHE A 14 2.18 3.35 29.71
CA PHE A 14 2.39 4.79 29.67
C PHE A 14 2.04 5.35 28.29
N ARG A 15 2.47 4.66 27.23
CA ARG A 15 2.09 5.01 25.86
C ARG A 15 0.58 4.86 25.66
N ASP A 16 -0.02 3.79 26.15
CA ASP A 16 -1.47 3.60 26.07
C ASP A 16 -2.23 4.75 26.72
N ARG A 17 -1.85 5.16 27.93
CA ARG A 17 -2.43 6.32 28.63
C ARG A 17 -2.33 7.61 27.80
N PHE A 18 -1.18 7.86 27.19
CA PHE A 18 -0.97 9.01 26.31
C PHE A 18 -1.88 8.94 25.07
N GLU A 19 -1.95 7.79 24.43
CA GLU A 19 -2.79 7.55 23.25
C GLU A 19 -4.29 7.71 23.56
N ARG A 20 -4.75 7.36 24.77
CA ARG A 20 -6.14 7.61 25.19
C ARG A 20 -6.47 9.10 25.20
N VAL A 21 -5.55 9.94 25.66
CA VAL A 21 -5.76 11.39 25.72
C VAL A 21 -5.70 12.02 24.33
N VAL A 22 -4.74 11.61 23.51
CA VAL A 22 -4.50 12.22 22.19
C VAL A 22 -5.48 11.72 21.12
N ARG A 23 -5.80 10.43 21.13
CA ARG A 23 -6.60 9.77 20.08
C ARG A 23 -7.96 9.26 20.57
N GLY A 24 -8.26 9.36 21.87
CA GLY A 24 -9.52 8.87 22.42
C GLY A 24 -9.64 7.33 22.42
N THR A 25 -8.54 6.60 22.26
CA THR A 25 -8.57 5.13 22.20
C THR A 25 -8.83 4.51 23.56
N SER A 26 -9.64 3.45 23.63
CA SER A 26 -10.03 2.81 24.90
C SER A 26 -8.95 1.90 25.48
N ALA A 27 -8.26 1.12 24.64
CA ALA A 27 -7.18 0.22 25.05
C ALA A 27 -6.27 -0.15 23.87
N GLU A 28 -5.05 -0.55 24.17
CA GLU A 28 -4.12 -1.09 23.18
C GLU A 28 -4.67 -2.38 22.53
N PRO A 29 -4.60 -2.50 21.19
CA PRO A 29 -5.03 -3.73 20.51
C PRO A 29 -4.18 -4.95 20.91
N PRO A 30 -4.71 -6.18 20.70
CA PRO A 30 -3.99 -7.40 20.99
C PRO A 30 -2.62 -7.47 20.32
N ARG A 31 -1.65 -8.09 21.00
CA ARG A 31 -0.27 -8.26 20.50
C ARG A 31 -0.20 -8.92 19.13
N THR A 32 -1.08 -9.89 18.87
CA THR A 32 -1.18 -10.59 17.58
C THR A 32 -1.50 -9.65 16.43
N ILE A 33 -2.39 -8.68 16.64
CA ILE A 33 -2.77 -7.68 15.64
C ILE A 33 -1.60 -6.72 15.37
N LEU A 34 -0.95 -6.23 16.43
CA LEU A 34 0.23 -5.36 16.31
C LEU A 34 1.38 -6.05 15.57
N CYS A 35 1.59 -7.33 15.88
CA CYS A 35 2.57 -8.17 15.19
C CYS A 35 2.23 -8.36 13.71
N GLY A 36 0.97 -8.66 13.41
CA GLY A 36 0.50 -8.77 12.03
C GLY A 36 0.71 -7.47 11.25
N GLN A 37 0.37 -6.33 11.84
CA GLN A 37 0.60 -5.01 11.24
C GLN A 37 2.09 -4.72 11.03
N TYR A 38 2.95 -5.07 12.01
CA TYR A 38 4.39 -4.88 11.88
C TYR A 38 4.98 -5.70 10.73
N VAL A 39 4.63 -6.99 10.64
CA VAL A 39 5.08 -7.86 9.54
C VAL A 39 4.52 -7.37 8.21
N ASN A 40 3.25 -6.95 8.16
CA ASN A 40 2.66 -6.38 6.95
C ASN A 40 3.33 -5.07 6.51
N GLY A 41 3.75 -4.23 7.45
CA GLY A 41 4.47 -2.99 7.14
C GLY A 41 5.88 -3.22 6.59
N ASN A 42 6.58 -4.26 7.06
CA ASN A 42 7.97 -4.56 6.63
C ASN A 42 8.03 -5.53 5.44
N MET A 43 7.08 -6.45 5.32
CA MET A 43 7.05 -7.54 4.36
C MET A 43 5.72 -7.59 3.60
N GLY A 44 5.12 -6.42 3.35
CA GLY A 44 3.78 -6.29 2.78
C GLY A 44 3.58 -7.05 1.48
N PHE A 45 4.56 -7.05 0.57
CA PHE A 45 4.48 -7.82 -0.68
C PHE A 45 4.45 -9.34 -0.45
N ALA A 46 5.26 -9.86 0.47
CA ALA A 46 5.28 -11.28 0.79
C ALA A 46 3.97 -11.72 1.46
N VAL A 47 3.48 -10.93 2.43
CA VAL A 47 2.19 -11.18 3.10
C VAL A 47 1.04 -11.11 2.10
N SER A 48 1.03 -10.10 1.22
CA SER A 48 -0.01 -9.91 0.20
C SER A 48 -0.06 -11.07 -0.79
N LYS A 49 1.10 -11.59 -1.24
CA LYS A 49 1.16 -12.77 -2.12
C LYS A 49 0.55 -14.01 -1.46
N LEU A 50 0.83 -14.23 -0.17
CA LEU A 50 0.23 -15.34 0.58
C LEU A 50 -1.27 -15.15 0.76
N TYR A 51 -1.71 -13.93 1.05
CA TYR A 51 -3.13 -13.58 1.19
C TYR A 51 -3.89 -13.84 -0.11
N ILE A 52 -3.37 -13.35 -1.25
CA ILE A 52 -3.97 -13.55 -2.57
C ILE A 52 -4.11 -15.04 -2.88
N LYS A 53 -3.04 -15.82 -2.66
CA LYS A 53 -3.04 -17.25 -2.94
C LYS A 53 -4.10 -18.03 -2.15
N ARG A 54 -4.44 -17.59 -0.93
CA ARG A 54 -5.28 -18.35 0.01
C ARG A 54 -6.72 -17.86 0.08
N TYR A 55 -6.96 -16.56 -0.07
CA TYR A 55 -8.26 -15.95 0.23
C TYR A 55 -8.85 -15.15 -0.92
N PHE A 56 -8.07 -14.81 -1.95
CA PHE A 56 -8.54 -13.92 -3.00
C PHE A 56 -9.12 -14.70 -4.18
N ASP A 57 -10.39 -14.44 -4.48
CA ASP A 57 -11.11 -15.05 -5.59
C ASP A 57 -10.72 -14.39 -6.93
N SER A 58 -10.49 -15.21 -7.96
CA SER A 58 -10.24 -14.72 -9.32
C SER A 58 -11.46 -14.02 -9.92
N ASN A 59 -12.69 -14.35 -9.49
CA ASN A 59 -13.88 -13.65 -9.96
C ASN A 59 -13.93 -12.19 -9.48
N ALA A 60 -13.56 -11.94 -8.21
CA ALA A 60 -13.47 -10.59 -7.65
C ALA A 60 -12.48 -9.70 -8.43
N ARG A 61 -11.47 -10.33 -9.07
CA ARG A 61 -10.54 -9.63 -9.96
C ARG A 61 -11.20 -9.16 -11.24
N ASN A 62 -11.92 -10.03 -11.91
CA ASN A 62 -12.59 -9.68 -13.16
C ASN A 62 -13.64 -8.60 -12.93
N GLN A 63 -14.43 -8.72 -11.85
CA GLN A 63 -15.40 -7.70 -11.46
C GLN A 63 -14.76 -6.33 -11.20
N SER A 64 -13.59 -6.31 -10.55
CA SER A 64 -12.83 -5.07 -10.35
C SER A 64 -12.37 -4.46 -11.69
N PHE A 65 -11.92 -5.28 -12.64
CA PHE A 65 -11.54 -4.80 -13.98
C PHE A 65 -12.73 -4.23 -14.75
N ASP A 66 -13.87 -4.91 -14.70
CA ASP A 66 -15.10 -4.44 -15.35
C ASP A 66 -15.55 -3.11 -14.74
N MET A 67 -15.49 -2.96 -13.42
CA MET A 67 -15.78 -1.71 -12.74
C MET A 67 -14.84 -0.57 -13.18
N ILE A 68 -13.53 -0.84 -13.27
CA ILE A 68 -12.56 0.17 -13.74
C ILE A 68 -12.87 0.58 -15.19
N ASN A 69 -13.16 -0.38 -16.06
CA ASN A 69 -13.49 -0.10 -17.47
C ASN A 69 -14.77 0.73 -17.58
N ASN A 70 -15.80 0.40 -16.78
CA ASN A 70 -17.05 1.16 -16.74
C ASN A 70 -16.84 2.59 -16.25
N ILE A 71 -16.02 2.81 -15.21
CA ILE A 71 -15.69 4.15 -14.73
C ILE A 71 -14.93 4.95 -15.79
N GLN A 72 -13.99 4.31 -16.50
CA GLN A 72 -13.26 4.96 -17.59
C GLN A 72 -14.19 5.35 -18.76
N ALA A 73 -15.16 4.50 -19.09
CA ALA A 73 -16.16 4.80 -20.12
C ALA A 73 -17.05 5.98 -19.70
N ALA A 74 -17.59 5.94 -18.47
CA ALA A 74 -18.39 7.03 -17.93
C ALA A 74 -17.64 8.36 -17.86
N PHE A 75 -16.33 8.33 -17.60
CA PHE A 75 -15.48 9.53 -17.65
C PHE A 75 -15.41 10.14 -19.05
N ILE A 76 -15.32 9.31 -20.10
CA ILE A 76 -15.34 9.79 -21.50
C ILE A 76 -16.71 10.36 -21.85
N ASP A 77 -17.79 9.69 -21.46
CA ASP A 77 -19.15 10.16 -21.71
C ASP A 77 -19.39 11.52 -21.04
N MET A 78 -18.90 11.68 -19.81
CA MET A 78 -18.95 12.95 -19.08
C MET A 78 -18.15 14.05 -19.81
N LEU A 79 -16.95 13.74 -20.31
CA LEU A 79 -16.17 14.72 -21.08
C LEU A 79 -16.93 15.17 -22.33
N ASN A 80 -17.55 14.25 -23.07
CA ASN A 80 -18.31 14.58 -24.30
C ASN A 80 -19.56 15.44 -24.03
N GLN A 81 -20.17 15.34 -22.86
CA GLN A 81 -21.36 16.11 -22.49
C GLN A 81 -21.03 17.47 -21.86
N THR A 82 -19.75 17.73 -21.60
CA THR A 82 -19.30 18.91 -20.89
C THR A 82 -19.12 20.10 -21.84
N ASN A 83 -19.78 21.21 -21.55
CA ASN A 83 -19.71 22.45 -22.35
C ASN A 83 -18.70 23.48 -21.81
N TRP A 84 -18.14 23.27 -20.63
CA TRP A 84 -17.21 24.22 -19.99
C TRP A 84 -15.74 23.99 -20.35
N MET A 85 -15.42 22.90 -21.05
CA MET A 85 -14.04 22.51 -21.39
C MET A 85 -13.78 22.70 -22.89
N ASP A 86 -12.64 23.30 -23.23
CA ASP A 86 -12.20 23.47 -24.61
C ASP A 86 -11.72 22.15 -25.24
N VAL A 87 -11.81 22.06 -26.56
CA VAL A 87 -11.55 20.85 -27.35
C VAL A 87 -10.12 20.36 -27.17
N GLU A 88 -9.14 21.28 -27.06
CA GLU A 88 -7.74 20.93 -26.81
C GLU A 88 -7.56 20.22 -25.45
N SER A 89 -8.21 20.75 -24.41
CA SER A 89 -8.16 20.17 -23.07
C SER A 89 -8.88 18.82 -22.99
N MET A 90 -9.96 18.65 -23.74
CA MET A 90 -10.68 17.39 -23.85
C MET A 90 -9.81 16.29 -24.48
N ASN A 91 -9.11 16.61 -25.57
CA ASN A 91 -8.20 15.66 -26.21
C ASN A 91 -7.04 15.24 -25.28
N LYS A 92 -6.47 16.19 -24.54
CA LYS A 92 -5.45 15.92 -23.51
C LYS A 92 -5.99 15.02 -22.38
N ALA A 93 -7.25 15.20 -21.97
CA ALA A 93 -7.89 14.37 -20.96
C ALA A 93 -8.11 12.92 -21.44
N ILE A 94 -8.49 12.73 -22.71
CA ILE A 94 -8.64 11.41 -23.34
C ILE A 94 -7.28 10.71 -23.44
N GLU A 95 -6.23 11.43 -23.86
CA GLU A 95 -4.86 10.90 -23.92
C GLU A 95 -4.36 10.45 -22.53
N LYS A 96 -4.60 11.29 -21.51
CA LYS A 96 -4.27 10.93 -20.12
C LYS A 96 -4.99 9.67 -19.69
N ARG A 97 -6.29 9.53 -20.01
CA ARG A 97 -7.06 8.33 -19.70
C ARG A 97 -6.45 7.07 -20.33
N GLY A 98 -5.99 7.15 -21.59
CA GLY A 98 -5.30 6.05 -22.26
C GLY A 98 -3.95 5.66 -21.61
N SER A 99 -3.36 6.58 -20.85
CA SER A 99 -2.08 6.38 -20.15
C SER A 99 -2.23 5.90 -18.70
N ILE A 100 -3.45 5.71 -18.19
CA ILE A 100 -3.70 5.19 -16.84
C ILE A 100 -3.42 3.68 -16.83
N ASP A 101 -2.28 3.31 -16.27
CA ASP A 101 -1.92 1.90 -16.08
C ASP A 101 -2.80 1.27 -14.98
N GLN A 102 -3.38 0.11 -15.30
CA GLN A 102 -4.23 -0.62 -14.37
C GLN A 102 -3.37 -1.47 -13.43
N ALA A 103 -2.96 -0.88 -12.31
CA ALA A 103 -2.13 -1.52 -11.29
C ALA A 103 -2.77 -2.76 -10.60
N PHE A 104 -3.99 -3.16 -10.99
CA PHE A 104 -4.67 -4.37 -10.53
C PHE A 104 -4.26 -5.65 -11.32
N SER A 105 -3.42 -5.49 -12.35
CA SER A 105 -2.72 -6.61 -12.97
C SER A 105 -1.88 -7.34 -11.92
N PRO A 106 -1.68 -8.68 -12.01
CA PRO A 106 -0.89 -9.39 -11.03
C PRO A 106 0.48 -8.74 -11.02
N ILE A 107 1.03 -8.51 -9.83
CA ILE A 107 2.43 -8.14 -9.66
C ILE A 107 3.26 -9.25 -10.33
N GLN A 108 3.56 -9.08 -11.62
CA GLN A 108 4.50 -9.90 -12.38
C GLN A 108 5.91 -9.41 -12.01
N HIS A 109 6.19 -9.28 -10.71
CA HIS A 109 7.57 -9.35 -10.29
C HIS A 109 8.03 -10.77 -10.58
N SER A 110 9.15 -10.87 -11.28
CA SER A 110 9.79 -12.14 -11.64
C SER A 110 9.70 -13.07 -10.44
N LYS A 111 9.36 -14.34 -10.67
CA LYS A 111 9.22 -15.35 -9.62
C LYS A 111 10.47 -15.44 -8.71
N ASN A 112 11.58 -14.82 -9.13
CA ASN A 112 12.88 -14.78 -8.49
C ASN A 112 13.13 -13.54 -7.60
N SER A 113 12.50 -12.37 -7.83
CA SER A 113 12.85 -11.14 -7.08
C SER A 113 12.33 -11.12 -5.64
N LEU A 114 11.15 -11.72 -5.39
CA LEU A 114 10.56 -11.80 -4.05
C LEU A 114 11.39 -12.69 -3.10
N PHE A 115 12.07 -13.68 -3.66
CA PHE A 115 12.94 -14.60 -2.90
C PHE A 115 14.33 -14.02 -2.66
N GLU A 116 14.85 -13.16 -3.53
CA GLU A 116 16.16 -12.51 -3.32
C GLU A 116 16.12 -11.47 -2.20
N THR A 117 15.02 -10.71 -2.05
CA THR A 117 14.89 -9.75 -0.95
C THR A 117 14.62 -10.39 0.42
N SER A 118 14.35 -11.70 0.48
CA SER A 118 13.85 -12.37 1.70
C SER A 118 14.63 -13.61 2.17
N ARG A 119 15.79 -13.95 1.55
CA ARG A 119 16.68 -15.00 2.07
C ARG A 119 17.41 -14.61 3.37
N PRO A 120 17.73 -15.61 4.20
CA PRO A 120 16.91 -16.01 5.33
C PRO A 120 17.09 -15.03 6.51
N LEU A 121 16.12 -14.12 6.71
CA LEU A 121 15.89 -13.61 8.05
C LEU A 121 15.37 -14.80 8.87
N SER A 122 16.23 -15.39 9.70
CA SER A 122 15.82 -16.43 10.65
C SER A 122 14.83 -15.80 11.63
N LEU A 123 13.54 -15.86 11.31
CA LEU A 123 12.45 -15.33 12.12
C LEU A 123 12.13 -16.35 13.23
N TRP A 124 12.99 -16.37 14.24
CA TRP A 124 12.68 -16.95 15.54
C TRP A 124 11.39 -16.35 16.10
N THR A 125 10.53 -17.21 16.65
CA THR A 125 9.15 -16.96 17.07
C THR A 125 9.02 -15.81 18.08
N GLY A 126 8.46 -14.68 17.63
CA GLY A 126 8.00 -13.57 18.50
C GLY A 126 8.31 -12.17 17.94
N CYS A 127 7.43 -11.19 18.21
CA CYS A 127 7.71 -9.77 18.02
C CYS A 127 8.70 -9.27 19.09
N TYR A 128 9.96 -9.67 18.99
CA TYR A 128 10.99 -9.26 19.94
C TYR A 128 11.70 -7.96 19.51
N PRO A 129 12.04 -7.07 20.47
CA PRO A 129 12.63 -5.75 20.22
C PRO A 129 14.02 -5.78 19.56
N GLU A 130 14.76 -6.89 19.66
CA GLU A 130 16.14 -6.98 19.16
C GLU A 130 16.23 -6.87 17.63
N LYS A 131 15.18 -7.26 16.89
CA LYS A 131 15.19 -7.24 15.41
C LYS A 131 14.74 -5.92 14.79
N GLN A 132 13.95 -5.11 15.50
CA GLN A 132 13.56 -3.78 15.02
C GLN A 132 14.71 -2.78 14.99
N LEU A 133 15.74 -2.98 15.82
CA LEU A 133 16.96 -2.19 15.74
C LEU A 133 17.75 -2.49 14.46
N MET A 134 17.66 -3.72 13.94
CA MET A 134 18.35 -4.16 12.72
C MET A 134 17.62 -3.74 11.43
N HIS A 135 16.32 -3.44 11.47
CA HIS A 135 15.60 -2.87 10.32
C HIS A 135 15.89 -1.38 10.09
N GLY A 136 16.82 -0.77 10.84
CA GLY A 136 17.31 0.59 10.63
C GLY A 136 18.20 0.77 9.38
N VAL A 137 18.47 -0.28 8.60
CA VAL A 137 19.25 -0.20 7.36
C VAL A 137 18.60 -1.05 6.28
N VAL A 138 17.34 -0.77 5.96
CA VAL A 138 16.85 -1.05 4.60
C VAL A 138 16.64 0.33 3.99
N PRO A 139 17.46 0.74 3.01
CA PRO A 139 17.17 1.95 2.27
C PRO A 139 15.73 1.83 1.80
N HIS A 140 14.94 2.88 1.93
CA HIS A 140 13.76 3.02 1.10
C HIS A 140 14.26 2.86 -0.34
N THR A 141 14.19 1.64 -0.86
CA THR A 141 14.44 1.37 -2.26
C THR A 141 13.44 2.27 -2.95
N ASN A 142 13.97 3.18 -3.74
CA ASN A 142 13.21 4.08 -4.57
C ASN A 142 12.28 3.24 -5.45
N TYR A 143 11.10 2.91 -4.95
CA TYR A 143 9.94 2.68 -5.77
C TYR A 143 9.59 4.07 -6.31
N LYS A 144 10.34 4.49 -7.33
CA LYS A 144 9.88 5.49 -8.28
C LYS A 144 8.62 4.90 -8.90
N TYR A 145 7.49 5.09 -8.23
CA TYR A 145 6.26 5.29 -8.98
C TYR A 145 6.54 6.52 -9.81
N ARG A 146 6.81 6.31 -11.10
CA ARG A 146 6.91 7.39 -12.07
C ARG A 146 5.50 7.96 -12.23
N PHE A 147 5.04 8.73 -11.25
CA PHE A 147 4.11 9.80 -11.51
C PHE A 147 4.88 10.77 -12.41
N ARG A 148 4.58 10.78 -13.70
CA ARG A 148 5.05 11.87 -14.59
C ARG A 148 4.64 13.17 -13.92
N ASP A 149 5.60 14.06 -13.70
CA ASP A 149 5.40 15.35 -13.07
C ASP A 149 4.25 16.10 -13.77
N TRP A 150 3.18 16.40 -13.03
CA TRP A 150 2.03 17.21 -13.47
C TRP A 150 2.31 18.71 -13.23
N GLY A 151 3.53 19.18 -13.47
CA GLY A 151 4.00 20.47 -12.95
C GLY A 151 4.77 21.40 -13.90
N SER A 152 4.95 21.09 -15.19
CA SER A 152 5.80 21.90 -16.07
C SER A 152 5.13 22.59 -17.26
N ASP A 153 3.84 22.37 -17.52
CA ASP A 153 3.21 22.83 -18.78
C ASP A 153 2.19 23.97 -18.58
N TRP A 154 2.32 24.74 -17.50
CA TRP A 154 1.66 26.04 -17.38
C TRP A 154 2.72 27.14 -17.53
N SER A 155 3.01 27.51 -18.78
CA SER A 155 3.68 28.75 -19.20
C SER A 155 3.24 29.08 -20.61
#